data_AF-A0A353BCB9-F1
#
_entry.id   AF-A0A353BCB9-F1
#
_cell.length_a   1.000
_cell.length_b   1.000
_cell.length_c   1.000
_cell.angle_alpha   90.00
_cell.angle_beta   90.00
_cell.angle_gamma   90.00
#
_symmetry.space_group_name_H-M   'P 1'
#
loop_
_entity.id
_entity.type
_entity.pdbx_description
1 polymer ?
#
loop_
_entity_poly.entity_id
_entity_poly.type
_entity_poly.pdbx_seq_one_letter_code
_entity_poly.pdbx_strand_id
1 'polypeptide(L)'
;MRNLTAKDRLTHRIRSSVPPLTALLLCFTHTLCLSANESVKISVTVQGDGTPGLGDRQIGVIRIPLRETPDGKTIALTKPEIFAATQQPTLIRPLGSSFKVALQSGKQVLFAFCDSNRNGRWDPAVPEAIGWYTASPSGRPSAIDSRTRPANKLTIKLSAPHPMPTSARFGASSLKKLKGYTVVHLKGDAEARGLAHGRLLAPQIIDFFRFYILEDKFGGAQIYENGFAKFLHSNFRYPTGYQTECKAVIRGMNESGCEMYIPELGRDFRLTDLYAISGYIETRAMRSSCTQFAAWGDRTLDTDVAGGMITGRNMDGEIDLRKVTVSHFVLFAVEPTEPNQKKYISMMWPGFVATISGLNEDGFYAMENAGLTGPGKTVQDMVHFSWTMREALATFGPDTKPKQMQELVDSFDNSAGGSCGPGCITLFATPYTGQSSPAYILEGDRFGDAMRTDSEVFPYVPQALVASNHHRKYGVATRDSSLVFGKSISFSSRWRYEAGSHKLDSWYRFGKTIGTEQMRELLQTVAHGTTEYSIITRPNAREFDVAIASMKAEPWDAPYRKWTSFQFSELFP
;
A
#
# COMPACT_ATOMS: atom_id res chain seq x y z
N MET A 1 -19.85 38.23 -42.89
CA MET A 1 -21.13 38.88 -43.26
C MET A 1 -22.23 38.42 -42.31
N ARG A 2 -22.49 39.22 -41.27
CA ARG A 2 -23.77 39.57 -40.63
C ARG A 2 -23.43 40.23 -39.28
N ASN A 3 -23.53 41.55 -39.27
CA ASN A 3 -23.39 42.46 -38.14
C ASN A 3 -24.65 42.49 -37.29
N LEU A 4 -24.53 42.98 -36.04
CA LEU A 4 -25.39 43.95 -35.29
C LEU A 4 -25.07 43.78 -33.79
N THR A 5 -24.16 44.56 -33.19
CA THR A 5 -24.30 45.91 -32.55
C THR A 5 -25.03 45.96 -31.21
N ALA A 6 -24.21 46.16 -30.16
CA ALA A 6 -24.29 47.02 -28.98
C ALA A 6 -25.60 47.64 -28.45
N LYS A 7 -25.71 47.54 -27.10
CA LYS A 7 -26.08 48.54 -26.06
C LYS A 7 -27.40 49.31 -26.19
N ASP A 8 -28.18 49.26 -25.09
CA ASP A 8 -28.65 50.49 -24.46
C ASP A 8 -28.89 50.38 -22.95
N ARG A 9 -28.60 51.49 -22.26
CA ARG A 9 -28.74 51.76 -20.83
C ARG A 9 -30.16 52.25 -20.54
N LEU A 10 -30.69 51.97 -19.34
CA LEU A 10 -31.73 52.80 -18.75
C LEU A 10 -31.59 52.90 -17.23
N THR A 11 -31.57 54.15 -16.78
CA THR A 11 -31.35 54.67 -15.44
C THR A 11 -32.66 54.89 -14.67
N HIS A 12 -32.56 54.72 -13.34
CA HIS A 12 -33.32 55.35 -12.26
C HIS A 12 -34.86 55.40 -12.28
N ARG A 13 -35.46 54.83 -11.22
CA ARG A 13 -36.47 55.55 -10.41
C ARG A 13 -36.45 55.10 -8.94
N ILE A 14 -36.09 56.06 -8.09
CA ILE A 14 -36.28 56.08 -6.65
C ILE A 14 -37.77 56.32 -6.39
N ARG A 15 -38.42 55.48 -5.58
CA ARG A 15 -39.59 55.88 -4.78
C ARG A 15 -39.55 55.21 -3.41
N SER A 16 -39.49 56.11 -2.43
CA SER A 16 -39.70 55.93 -1.01
C SER A 16 -41.12 55.50 -0.68
N SER A 17 -41.27 54.56 0.25
CA SER A 17 -42.44 54.49 1.13
C SER A 17 -42.08 53.71 2.39
N VAL A 18 -41.94 54.46 3.50
CA VAL A 18 -41.90 53.95 4.88
C VAL A 18 -43.32 53.61 5.32
N PRO A 19 -43.52 52.50 6.05
CA PRO A 19 -44.47 52.49 7.16
C PRO A 19 -43.84 51.88 8.45
N PRO A 20 -44.53 52.01 9.60
CA PRO A 20 -43.90 52.44 10.86
C PRO A 20 -43.44 51.31 11.80
N LEU A 21 -42.63 51.73 12.78
CA LEU A 21 -42.30 51.03 14.02
C LEU A 21 -43.49 50.29 14.63
N THR A 22 -43.34 48.99 14.92
CA THR A 22 -44.00 48.36 16.08
C THR A 22 -43.23 47.13 16.54
N ALA A 23 -43.02 47.04 17.86
CA ALA A 23 -42.64 45.88 18.67
C ALA A 23 -41.23 45.29 18.51
N LEU A 24 -40.29 45.85 19.28
CA LEU A 24 -39.07 45.18 19.72
C LEU A 24 -39.44 44.06 20.72
N LEU A 25 -39.66 42.84 20.23
CA LEU A 25 -39.76 41.66 21.09
C LEU A 25 -38.33 41.21 21.45
N LEU A 26 -37.89 41.59 22.66
CA LEU A 26 -36.69 41.06 23.30
C LEU A 26 -36.89 39.57 23.61
N CYS A 27 -36.68 38.70 22.62
CA CYS A 27 -36.40 37.30 22.88
C CYS A 27 -34.99 37.22 23.50
N PHE A 28 -34.94 37.12 24.82
CA PHE A 28 -33.80 36.53 25.50
C PHE A 28 -33.66 35.07 25.03
N THR A 29 -32.95 34.85 23.94
CA THR A 29 -32.25 33.57 23.79
C THR A 29 -31.25 33.53 24.92
N HIS A 30 -31.53 32.73 25.96
CA HIS A 30 -30.51 32.22 26.85
C HIS A 30 -29.54 31.42 26.00
N THR A 31 -28.60 32.13 25.35
CA THR A 31 -27.33 31.55 24.96
C THR A 31 -26.67 31.22 26.28
N LEU A 32 -26.82 29.98 26.73
CA LEU A 32 -25.95 29.40 27.74
C LEU A 32 -24.52 29.57 27.19
N CYS A 33 -23.87 30.67 27.55
CA CYS A 33 -22.42 30.77 27.57
C CYS A 33 -21.95 29.76 28.62
N LEU A 34 -21.90 28.49 28.23
CA LEU A 34 -21.06 27.50 28.90
C LEU A 34 -19.68 28.15 28.96
N SER A 35 -19.21 28.40 30.19
CA SER A 35 -17.89 28.96 30.42
C SER A 35 -16.87 28.11 29.65
N ALA A 36 -15.94 28.75 28.94
CA ALA A 36 -15.01 28.09 28.02
C ALA A 36 -14.02 27.09 28.69
N ASN A 37 -14.19 26.81 29.98
CA ASN A 37 -13.31 25.97 30.79
C ASN A 37 -13.98 24.72 31.38
N GLU A 38 -15.24 24.40 31.05
CA GLU A 38 -15.84 23.14 31.51
C GLU A 38 -15.28 21.95 30.72
N SER A 39 -14.32 21.24 31.32
CA SER A 39 -13.84 19.96 30.80
C SER A 39 -14.94 18.89 30.92
N VAL A 40 -15.36 18.30 29.80
CA VAL A 40 -16.27 17.14 29.82
C VAL A 40 -15.48 15.90 30.23
N LYS A 41 -15.94 15.17 31.25
CA LYS A 41 -15.34 13.90 31.68
C LYS A 41 -16.09 12.74 31.03
N ILE A 42 -15.38 11.92 30.26
CA ILE A 42 -15.91 10.66 29.72
C ILE A 42 -15.23 9.46 30.36
N SER A 43 -15.96 8.37 30.53
CA SER A 43 -15.39 7.09 30.97
C SER A 43 -14.83 6.34 29.76
N VAL A 44 -13.53 6.05 29.78
CA VAL A 44 -12.88 5.22 28.76
C VAL A 44 -12.57 3.86 29.37
N THR A 45 -13.03 2.81 28.71
CA THR A 45 -12.65 1.42 29.01
C THR A 45 -11.63 0.97 27.97
N VAL A 46 -10.45 0.54 28.42
CA VAL A 46 -9.42 -0.02 27.55
C VAL A 46 -9.40 -1.53 27.73
N GLN A 47 -9.53 -2.26 26.62
CA GLN A 47 -9.60 -3.73 26.62
C GLN A 47 -8.49 -4.28 25.72
N GLY A 48 -7.78 -5.31 26.18
CA GLY A 48 -7.00 -6.15 25.28
C GLY A 48 -7.93 -7.03 24.46
N ASP A 49 -7.55 -7.36 23.24
CA ASP A 49 -8.28 -8.31 22.39
C ASP A 49 -8.00 -9.78 22.70
N GLY A 50 -7.33 -10.08 23.80
CA GLY A 50 -6.87 -11.43 24.15
C GLY A 50 -5.41 -11.71 23.78
N THR A 51 -4.71 -10.76 23.16
CA THR A 51 -3.27 -10.90 22.88
C THR A 51 -2.50 -11.26 24.17
N PRO A 52 -1.75 -12.38 24.20
CA PRO A 52 -1.04 -12.82 25.39
C PRO A 52 -0.09 -11.77 25.97
N GLY A 53 -0.03 -11.69 27.30
CA GLY A 53 0.98 -10.89 28.01
C GLY A 53 0.61 -9.43 28.27
N LEU A 54 -0.64 -9.01 28.10
CA LEU A 54 -1.11 -7.65 28.41
C LEU A 54 -1.36 -7.38 29.91
N GLY A 55 -1.48 -8.42 30.76
CA GLY A 55 -2.08 -8.37 32.10
C GLY A 55 -1.49 -7.40 33.14
N ASP A 56 -0.19 -7.11 33.10
CA ASP A 56 0.49 -6.21 34.07
C ASP A 56 0.96 -4.89 33.44
N ARG A 57 0.51 -4.59 32.22
CA ARG A 57 1.09 -3.50 31.44
C ARG A 57 0.45 -2.15 31.73
N GLN A 58 1.28 -1.13 31.57
CA GLN A 58 0.94 0.27 31.71
C GLN A 58 0.32 0.78 30.41
N ILE A 59 -0.77 1.56 30.50
CA ILE A 59 -1.51 2.10 29.36
C ILE A 59 -1.33 3.60 29.29
N GLY A 60 -0.86 4.09 28.15
CA GLY A 60 -0.88 5.50 27.78
C GLY A 60 -2.16 5.84 27.01
N VAL A 61 -2.72 7.03 27.26
CA VAL A 61 -3.92 7.55 26.57
C VAL A 61 -3.66 8.92 25.99
N ILE A 62 -3.71 9.00 24.66
CA ILE A 62 -3.38 10.21 23.91
C ILE A 62 -4.67 10.85 23.42
N ARG A 63 -4.75 12.17 23.57
CA ARG A 63 -5.78 13.02 22.98
C ARG A 63 -5.15 13.82 21.86
N ILE A 64 -5.76 13.80 20.68
CA ILE A 64 -5.29 14.60 19.54
C ILE A 64 -6.42 15.52 19.10
N PRO A 65 -6.28 16.85 19.26
CA PRO A 65 -7.28 17.79 18.78
C PRO A 65 -7.37 17.72 17.25
N LEU A 66 -8.59 17.77 16.73
CA LEU A 66 -8.85 17.79 15.29
C LEU A 66 -9.02 19.23 14.82
N ARG A 67 -8.50 19.49 13.61
CA ARG A 67 -8.73 20.75 12.92
C ARG A 67 -10.10 20.72 12.24
N GLU A 68 -10.73 21.89 12.18
CA GLU A 68 -11.97 22.09 11.44
C GLU A 68 -11.72 23.10 10.31
N THR A 69 -12.32 22.84 9.15
CA THR A 69 -12.41 23.83 8.07
C THR A 69 -13.38 24.95 8.46
N PRO A 70 -13.38 26.10 7.78
CA PRO A 70 -14.31 27.20 8.05
C PRO A 70 -15.80 26.80 7.98
N ASP A 71 -16.15 25.77 7.19
CA ASP A 71 -17.50 25.19 7.10
C ASP A 71 -17.79 24.10 8.16
N GLY A 72 -16.91 23.94 9.17
CA GLY A 72 -17.11 23.02 10.29
C GLY A 72 -16.82 21.55 9.99
N LYS A 73 -16.26 21.23 8.81
CA LYS A 73 -15.84 19.86 8.49
C LYS A 73 -14.56 19.52 9.21
N THR A 74 -14.54 18.33 9.79
CA THR A 74 -13.37 17.79 10.48
C THR A 74 -12.32 17.36 9.48
N ILE A 75 -11.10 17.85 9.66
CA ILE A 75 -9.93 17.41 8.91
C ILE A 75 -9.38 16.15 9.59
N ALA A 76 -9.34 15.04 8.86
CA ALA A 76 -8.79 13.79 9.36
C ALA A 76 -7.29 13.92 9.64
N LEU A 77 -6.81 13.24 10.68
CA LEU A 77 -5.39 13.17 10.97
C LEU A 77 -4.64 12.41 9.87
N THR A 78 -3.47 12.92 9.56
CA THR A 78 -2.45 12.21 8.79
C THR A 78 -1.71 11.23 9.71
N LYS A 79 -1.11 10.18 9.13
CA LYS A 79 -0.31 9.22 9.89
C LYS A 79 0.87 9.92 10.61
N PRO A 80 1.64 10.84 9.97
CA PRO A 80 2.68 11.60 10.66
C PRO A 80 2.19 12.39 11.88
N GLU A 81 1.00 13.00 11.82
CA GLU A 81 0.42 13.69 12.99
C GLU A 81 0.13 12.71 14.14
N ILE A 82 -0.36 11.50 13.82
CA ILE A 82 -0.60 10.45 14.83
C ILE A 82 0.73 10.00 15.46
N PHE A 83 1.75 9.70 14.65
CA PHE A 83 3.07 9.31 15.17
C PHE A 83 3.70 10.43 16.01
N ALA A 84 3.66 11.68 15.57
CA ALA A 84 4.20 12.79 16.33
C ALA A 84 3.51 12.94 17.71
N ALA A 85 2.19 12.73 17.75
CA ALA A 85 1.42 12.75 19.00
C ALA A 85 1.76 11.57 19.92
N THR A 86 2.01 10.38 19.38
CA THR A 86 2.33 9.19 20.18
C THR A 86 3.73 9.21 20.79
N GLN A 87 4.59 10.14 20.35
CA GLN A 87 5.91 10.37 20.93
C GLN A 87 5.90 11.36 22.10
N GLN A 88 4.75 11.93 22.45
CA GLN A 88 4.63 12.82 23.61
C GLN A 88 4.41 12.01 24.90
N PRO A 89 5.08 12.37 26.02
CA PRO A 89 4.86 11.72 27.30
C PRO A 89 3.38 11.73 27.68
N THR A 90 2.85 10.55 28.00
CA THR A 90 1.42 10.38 28.24
C THR A 90 1.14 9.89 29.66
N LEU A 91 -0.05 10.22 30.17
CA LEU A 91 -0.54 9.74 31.44
C LEU A 91 -0.67 8.20 31.43
N ILE A 92 0.03 7.55 32.34
CA ILE A 92 0.05 6.10 32.46
C ILE A 92 -0.98 5.58 33.47
N ARG A 93 -1.68 4.49 33.12
CA ARG A 93 -2.71 3.84 33.94
C ARG A 93 -2.60 2.30 33.88
N PRO A 94 -3.04 1.55 34.90
CA PRO A 94 -3.13 0.08 34.81
C PRO A 94 -4.17 -0.38 33.77
N LEU A 95 -3.87 -1.43 33.01
CA LEU A 95 -4.82 -2.06 32.08
C LEU A 95 -6.07 -2.60 32.79
N GLY A 96 -7.22 -2.60 32.11
CA GLY A 96 -8.49 -3.13 32.63
C GLY A 96 -9.28 -2.16 33.51
N SER A 97 -8.70 -1.00 33.83
CA SER A 97 -9.42 0.06 34.54
C SER A 97 -10.28 0.90 33.58
N SER A 98 -11.51 1.22 33.99
CA SER A 98 -12.24 2.33 33.39
C SER A 98 -11.77 3.61 34.07
N PHE A 99 -11.34 4.61 33.31
CA PHE A 99 -10.86 5.88 33.86
C PHE A 99 -11.54 7.06 33.19
N LYS A 100 -11.52 8.21 33.90
CA LYS A 100 -12.10 9.45 33.40
C LYS A 100 -11.05 10.21 32.60
N VAL A 101 -11.37 10.52 31.35
CA VAL A 101 -10.57 11.41 30.50
C VAL A 101 -11.29 12.76 30.43
N ALA A 102 -10.57 13.82 30.79
CA ALA A 102 -11.04 15.18 30.58
C ALA A 102 -10.85 15.54 29.10
N LEU A 103 -11.92 15.93 28.42
CA LEU A 103 -11.89 16.37 27.04
C LEU A 103 -11.71 17.89 26.98
N GLN A 104 -10.85 18.35 26.07
CA GLN A 104 -10.79 19.77 25.73
C GLN A 104 -12.02 20.16 24.89
N SER A 105 -12.40 21.44 24.92
CA SER A 105 -13.47 21.97 24.06
C SER A 105 -13.14 21.75 22.58
N GLY A 106 -14.12 21.27 21.81
CA GLY A 106 -13.98 20.98 20.38
C GLY A 106 -13.90 19.48 20.05
N LYS A 107 -13.46 19.18 18.83
CA LYS A 107 -13.33 17.81 18.33
C LYS A 107 -11.95 17.26 18.58
N GLN A 108 -11.87 16.01 19.04
CA GLN A 108 -10.61 15.29 19.24
C GLN A 108 -10.77 13.80 18.95
N VAL A 109 -9.66 13.10 18.74
CA VAL A 109 -9.63 11.64 18.74
C VAL A 109 -8.88 11.12 19.95
N LEU A 110 -9.22 9.90 20.37
CA LEU A 110 -8.54 9.20 21.45
C LEU A 110 -7.80 7.98 20.92
N PHE A 111 -6.54 7.89 21.31
CA PHE A 111 -5.71 6.70 21.16
C PHE A 111 -5.36 6.16 22.55
N ALA A 112 -5.13 4.86 22.61
CA ALA A 112 -4.50 4.24 23.76
C ALA A 112 -3.44 3.25 23.27
N PHE A 113 -2.39 3.08 24.06
CA PHE A 113 -1.32 2.13 23.75
C PHE A 113 -0.79 1.50 25.02
N CYS A 114 -0.13 0.37 24.83
CA CYS A 114 0.46 -0.43 25.89
C CYS A 114 1.96 -0.14 26.02
N ASP A 115 2.33 0.66 27.02
CA ASP A 115 3.71 1.05 27.34
C ASP A 115 4.45 -0.10 28.03
N SER A 116 4.95 -1.01 27.21
CA SER A 116 5.57 -2.26 27.66
C SER A 116 7.02 -2.03 28.09
N ASN A 117 7.68 -1.01 27.55
CA ASN A 117 9.05 -0.63 27.89
C ASN A 117 9.14 0.52 28.92
N ARG A 118 8.00 1.06 29.38
CA ARG A 118 7.89 2.11 30.42
C ARG A 118 8.55 3.43 30.03
N ASN A 119 8.54 3.78 28.75
CA ASN A 119 9.12 5.03 28.27
C ASN A 119 8.09 6.16 28.10
N GLY A 120 6.81 5.89 28.38
CA GLY A 120 5.71 6.85 28.29
C GLY A 120 5.25 7.17 26.87
N ARG A 121 5.68 6.41 25.86
CA ARG A 121 5.44 6.62 24.42
C ARG A 121 5.09 5.31 23.76
N TRP A 122 4.32 5.37 22.69
CA TRP A 122 4.08 4.17 21.88
C TRP A 122 5.29 3.92 20.97
N ASP A 123 5.87 2.74 21.09
CA ASP A 123 6.93 2.26 20.22
C ASP A 123 6.37 1.16 19.31
N PRO A 124 6.45 1.26 17.97
CA PRO A 124 6.10 0.16 17.07
C PRO A 124 7.24 -0.87 16.92
N ALA A 125 8.48 -0.55 17.31
CA ALA A 125 9.61 -1.46 17.21
C ALA A 125 9.61 -2.52 18.33
N VAL A 126 9.06 -2.16 19.48
CA VAL A 126 8.51 -3.12 20.44
C VAL A 126 7.06 -3.32 19.99
N PRO A 127 6.53 -4.52 19.72
CA PRO A 127 5.16 -4.68 19.20
C PRO A 127 4.11 -4.36 20.28
N GLU A 128 4.05 -3.09 20.68
CA GLU A 128 3.16 -2.57 21.69
C GLU A 128 1.76 -2.45 21.11
N ALA A 129 0.80 -2.99 21.86
CA ALA A 129 -0.58 -2.93 21.45
C ALA A 129 -1.05 -1.47 21.40
N ILE A 130 -1.64 -1.07 20.29
CA ILE A 130 -2.26 0.25 20.10
C ILE A 130 -3.72 0.09 19.68
N GLY A 131 -4.52 1.10 19.97
CA GLY A 131 -5.89 1.21 19.54
C GLY A 131 -6.40 2.64 19.60
N TRP A 132 -7.58 2.85 19.05
CA TRP A 132 -8.27 4.14 19.11
C TRP A 132 -9.76 3.95 19.27
N TYR A 133 -10.42 5.04 19.66
CA TYR A 133 -11.87 5.08 19.58
C TYR A 133 -12.31 5.13 18.11
N THR A 134 -13.21 4.21 17.77
CA THR A 134 -13.87 4.15 16.46
C THR A 134 -15.37 3.93 16.66
N ALA A 135 -16.18 4.56 15.81
CA ALA A 135 -17.63 4.38 15.78
C ALA A 135 -18.05 3.04 15.17
N SER A 136 -17.16 2.39 14.41
CA SER A 136 -17.40 1.10 13.75
C SER A 136 -16.19 0.15 13.88
N PRO A 137 -16.38 -1.19 13.85
CA PRO A 137 -15.28 -2.15 13.86
C PRO A 137 -14.27 -1.91 12.71
N SER A 138 -12.97 -1.96 13.03
CA SER A 138 -11.84 -1.60 12.13
C SER A 138 -11.96 -0.22 11.48
N GLY A 139 -12.75 0.69 12.07
CA GLY A 139 -12.93 2.04 11.52
C GLY A 139 -11.73 2.94 11.76
N ARG A 140 -11.62 3.99 10.93
CA ARG A 140 -10.67 5.09 11.18
C ARG A 140 -10.94 5.77 12.53
N PRO A 141 -9.93 6.44 13.14
CA PRO A 141 -10.11 7.22 14.36
C PRO A 141 -11.32 8.15 14.26
N SER A 142 -12.29 7.96 15.15
CA SER A 142 -13.56 8.70 15.12
C SER A 142 -13.50 9.93 16.01
N ALA A 143 -13.99 11.05 15.48
CA ALA A 143 -14.03 12.31 16.20
C ALA A 143 -15.01 12.24 17.39
N ILE A 144 -14.58 12.75 18.53
CA ILE A 144 -15.37 12.97 19.73
C ILE A 144 -15.55 14.49 19.86
N ASP A 145 -16.78 14.96 19.74
CA ASP A 145 -17.11 16.38 19.89
C ASP A 145 -17.59 16.65 21.32
N SER A 146 -16.76 17.33 22.12
CA SER A 146 -17.09 17.65 23.51
C SER A 146 -18.18 18.72 23.65
N ARG A 147 -18.50 19.45 22.56
CA ARG A 147 -19.57 20.46 22.54
C ARG A 147 -20.95 19.81 22.47
N THR A 148 -21.00 18.62 21.87
CA THR A 148 -22.19 17.76 21.91
C THR A 148 -22.09 16.87 23.12
N ARG A 149 -23.20 16.52 23.78
CA ARG A 149 -23.19 15.60 24.94
C ARG A 149 -22.64 14.24 24.44
N PRO A 150 -21.35 13.91 24.69
CA PRO A 150 -20.76 12.73 24.09
C PRO A 150 -21.35 11.49 24.77
N ALA A 151 -21.21 10.32 24.14
CA ALA A 151 -21.48 9.07 24.84
C ALA A 151 -20.68 9.03 26.15
N ASN A 152 -21.36 8.81 27.28
CA ASN A 152 -20.72 8.84 28.60
C ASN A 152 -19.64 7.76 28.77
N LYS A 153 -19.62 6.75 27.90
CA LYS A 153 -18.69 5.62 27.93
C LYS A 153 -18.17 5.33 26.52
N LEU A 154 -16.85 5.31 26.36
CA LEU A 154 -16.15 4.89 25.16
C LEU A 154 -15.29 3.66 25.43
N THR A 155 -15.13 2.80 24.43
CA THR A 155 -14.24 1.63 24.50
C THR A 155 -13.14 1.76 23.47
N ILE A 156 -11.90 1.50 23.89
CA ILE A 156 -10.73 1.38 23.00
C ILE A 156 -10.21 -0.04 23.13
N LYS A 157 -10.14 -0.76 22.01
CA LYS A 157 -9.54 -2.10 21.94
C LYS A 157 -8.07 -1.98 21.55
N LEU A 158 -7.20 -2.60 22.34
CA LEU A 158 -5.78 -2.69 22.07
C LEU A 158 -5.46 -4.03 21.42
N SER A 159 -4.73 -3.96 20.32
CA SER A 159 -4.23 -5.12 19.59
C SER A 159 -2.77 -4.87 19.22
N ALA A 160 -1.96 -5.93 19.19
CA ALA A 160 -0.60 -5.88 18.67
C ALA A 160 -0.48 -6.90 17.52
N PRO A 161 0.30 -6.60 16.47
CA PRO A 161 0.71 -7.62 15.51
C PRO A 161 1.53 -8.71 16.20
N HIS A 162 1.35 -9.95 15.78
CA HIS A 162 2.17 -11.07 16.18
C HIS A 162 3.60 -10.87 15.68
N PRO A 163 4.62 -11.19 16.50
CA PRO A 163 5.99 -11.15 16.04
C PRO A 163 6.22 -12.20 14.95
N MET A 164 6.98 -11.85 13.93
CA MET A 164 7.44 -12.82 12.92
C MET A 164 8.27 -13.93 13.58
N PRO A 165 8.01 -15.21 13.28
CA PRO A 165 8.85 -16.31 13.75
C PRO A 165 10.31 -16.12 13.34
N THR A 166 11.25 -16.64 14.13
CA THR A 166 12.68 -16.61 13.81
C THR A 166 13.09 -17.79 12.94
N SER A 167 12.46 -18.95 13.17
CA SER A 167 12.58 -20.14 12.34
C SER A 167 11.36 -21.04 12.48
N ALA A 168 11.01 -21.76 11.42
CA ALA A 168 10.04 -22.84 11.42
C ALA A 168 10.26 -23.76 10.21
N ARG A 169 9.74 -24.99 10.25
CA ARG A 169 9.80 -25.94 9.13
C ARG A 169 8.49 -26.69 8.98
N PHE A 170 8.13 -26.98 7.74
CA PHE A 170 7.01 -27.86 7.41
C PHE A 170 7.31 -28.61 6.11
N GLY A 171 7.50 -29.92 6.21
CA GLY A 171 7.96 -30.74 5.09
C GLY A 171 9.28 -30.21 4.50
N ALA A 172 9.30 -29.99 3.19
CA ALA A 172 10.45 -29.43 2.47
C ALA A 172 10.50 -27.90 2.48
N SER A 173 9.53 -27.23 3.10
CA SER A 173 9.43 -25.78 3.19
C SER A 173 9.91 -25.28 4.56
N SER A 174 10.36 -24.02 4.63
CA SER A 174 10.90 -23.46 5.86
C SER A 174 10.73 -21.94 5.95
N LEU A 175 10.79 -21.44 7.17
CA LEU A 175 10.93 -20.02 7.50
C LEU A 175 12.24 -19.84 8.28
N LYS A 176 13.03 -18.82 7.95
CA LYS A 176 14.25 -18.46 8.68
C LYS A 176 14.53 -16.96 8.64
N LYS A 177 15.32 -16.45 9.60
CA LYS A 177 15.96 -15.14 9.49
C LYS A 177 17.26 -15.26 8.69
N LEU A 178 17.39 -14.47 7.63
CA LEU A 178 18.61 -14.35 6.84
C LEU A 178 18.97 -12.87 6.71
N LYS A 179 20.18 -12.51 7.15
CA LYS A 179 20.69 -11.11 7.10
C LYS A 179 19.70 -10.08 7.69
N GLY A 180 18.91 -10.48 8.69
CA GLY A 180 17.89 -9.64 9.33
C GLY A 180 16.48 -9.68 8.70
N TYR A 181 16.32 -10.34 7.55
CA TYR A 181 15.04 -10.47 6.85
C TYR A 181 14.36 -11.81 7.11
N THR A 182 13.03 -11.83 7.11
CA THR A 182 12.27 -13.10 7.10
C THR A 182 12.31 -13.67 5.69
N VAL A 183 12.81 -14.90 5.57
CA VAL A 183 12.79 -15.68 4.33
C VAL A 183 11.88 -16.87 4.53
N VAL A 184 10.92 -17.06 3.63
CA VAL A 184 10.05 -18.23 3.59
C VAL A 184 10.32 -18.99 2.31
N HIS A 185 10.96 -20.16 2.43
CA HIS A 185 11.16 -21.08 1.32
C HIS A 185 9.95 -21.98 1.20
N LEU A 186 9.28 -21.92 0.05
CA LEU A 186 8.09 -22.71 -0.29
C LEU A 186 8.44 -23.66 -1.43
N LYS A 187 8.40 -24.97 -1.17
CA LYS A 187 8.77 -26.01 -2.12
C LYS A 187 7.63 -27.01 -2.33
N GLY A 188 7.43 -27.42 -3.58
CA GLY A 188 6.43 -28.41 -3.99
C GLY A 188 5.47 -27.85 -5.03
N ASP A 189 4.38 -28.56 -5.28
CA ASP A 189 3.28 -28.10 -6.13
C ASP A 189 2.43 -27.03 -5.42
N ALA A 190 1.44 -26.49 -6.12
CA ALA A 190 0.49 -25.52 -5.60
C ALA A 190 -0.12 -25.90 -4.24
N GLU A 191 -0.48 -27.17 -4.04
CA GLU A 191 -1.07 -27.62 -2.78
C GLU A 191 -0.04 -27.66 -1.65
N ALA A 192 1.14 -28.25 -1.89
CA ALA A 192 2.20 -28.34 -0.91
C ALA A 192 2.71 -26.96 -0.47
N ARG A 193 2.92 -26.05 -1.43
CA ARG A 193 3.32 -24.66 -1.15
C ARG A 193 2.26 -23.92 -0.35
N GLY A 194 0.99 -24.03 -0.74
CA GLY A 194 -0.11 -23.37 -0.04
C GLY A 194 -0.21 -23.86 1.41
N LEU A 195 -0.15 -25.18 1.61
CA LEU A 195 -0.20 -25.78 2.95
C LEU A 195 0.95 -25.28 3.85
N ALA A 196 2.17 -25.24 3.31
CA ALA A 196 3.33 -24.72 4.01
C ALA A 196 3.20 -23.23 4.33
N HIS A 197 2.76 -22.40 3.38
CA HIS A 197 2.55 -20.97 3.59
C HIS A 197 1.54 -20.74 4.73
N GLY A 198 0.40 -21.41 4.69
CA GLY A 198 -0.60 -21.34 5.76
C GLY A 198 -0.03 -21.72 7.12
N ARG A 199 0.65 -22.86 7.22
CA ARG A 199 1.20 -23.33 8.51
C ARG A 199 2.32 -22.46 9.08
N LEU A 200 3.19 -21.92 8.22
CA LEU A 200 4.38 -21.17 8.66
C LEU A 200 4.05 -19.73 9.05
N LEU A 201 2.93 -19.17 8.57
CA LEU A 201 2.62 -17.74 8.70
C LEU A 201 1.19 -17.44 9.18
N ALA A 202 0.40 -18.42 9.65
CA ALA A 202 -1.03 -18.22 9.92
C ALA A 202 -1.36 -16.97 10.77
N PRO A 203 -0.70 -16.69 11.92
CA PRO A 203 -1.01 -15.50 12.71
C PRO A 203 -0.71 -14.21 11.94
N GLN A 204 0.37 -14.19 11.17
CA GLN A 204 0.80 -13.04 10.38
C GLN A 204 -0.12 -12.78 9.18
N ILE A 205 -0.77 -13.82 8.63
CA ILE A 205 -1.82 -13.67 7.61
C ILE A 205 -3.03 -12.95 8.22
N ILE A 206 -3.45 -13.36 9.42
CA ILE A 206 -4.55 -12.73 10.16
C ILE A 206 -4.22 -11.27 10.48
N ASP A 207 -3.00 -10.98 10.94
CA ASP A 207 -2.55 -9.62 11.23
C ASP A 207 -2.56 -8.72 9.99
N PHE A 208 -2.01 -9.20 8.88
CA PHE A 208 -1.98 -8.43 7.64
C PHE A 208 -3.41 -8.11 7.16
N PHE A 209 -4.32 -9.08 7.25
CA PHE A 209 -5.72 -8.86 6.92
C PHE A 209 -6.40 -7.86 7.87
N ARG A 210 -6.30 -8.06 9.18
CA ARG A 210 -6.98 -7.20 10.16
C ARG A 210 -6.47 -5.77 10.13
N PHE A 211 -5.15 -5.60 10.15
CA PHE A 211 -4.53 -4.29 10.38
C PHE A 211 -4.30 -3.51 9.09
N TYR A 212 -3.92 -4.19 8.01
CA TYR A 212 -3.74 -3.49 6.75
C TYR A 212 -5.02 -3.52 5.90
N ILE A 213 -5.58 -4.69 5.62
CA ILE A 213 -6.75 -4.79 4.71
C ILE A 213 -8.00 -4.14 5.34
N LEU A 214 -8.45 -4.57 6.52
CA LEU A 214 -9.68 -4.04 7.11
C LEU A 214 -9.51 -2.61 7.67
N GLU A 215 -8.48 -2.39 8.48
CA GLU A 215 -8.30 -1.16 9.25
C GLU A 215 -7.70 0.00 8.43
N ASP A 216 -6.58 -0.20 7.73
CA ASP A 216 -5.94 0.88 6.96
C ASP A 216 -6.59 1.09 5.58
N LYS A 217 -6.73 -0.01 4.82
CA LYS A 217 -7.10 0.03 3.42
C LYS A 217 -8.58 0.32 3.21
N PHE A 218 -9.46 -0.44 3.86
CA PHE A 218 -10.91 -0.23 3.76
C PHE A 218 -11.46 0.73 4.82
N GLY A 219 -10.81 0.81 5.98
CA GLY A 219 -11.27 1.68 7.07
C GLY A 219 -12.60 1.25 7.66
N GLY A 220 -12.91 -0.05 7.66
CA GLY A 220 -14.11 -0.58 8.28
C GLY A 220 -14.53 -1.97 7.79
N ALA A 221 -14.89 -2.84 8.73
CA ALA A 221 -15.37 -4.19 8.46
C ALA A 221 -16.60 -4.25 7.52
N GLN A 222 -17.57 -3.35 7.72
CA GLN A 222 -18.78 -3.31 6.88
C GLN A 222 -18.51 -2.83 5.47
N ILE A 223 -17.56 -1.91 5.28
CA ILE A 223 -17.15 -1.42 3.95
C ILE A 223 -16.51 -2.57 3.17
N TYR A 224 -15.69 -3.38 3.85
CA TYR A 224 -15.11 -4.59 3.28
C TYR A 224 -16.19 -5.62 2.92
N GLU A 225 -17.03 -6.05 3.87
CA GLU A 225 -18.05 -7.10 3.64
C GLU A 225 -19.08 -6.71 2.58
N ASN A 226 -19.60 -5.48 2.65
CA ASN A 226 -20.67 -5.05 1.76
C ASN A 226 -20.16 -4.49 0.43
N GLY A 227 -18.87 -4.19 0.32
CA GLY A 227 -18.23 -3.69 -0.89
C GLY A 227 -17.29 -4.72 -1.48
N PHE A 228 -16.03 -4.72 -1.00
CA PHE A 228 -14.94 -5.41 -1.68
C PHE A 228 -15.06 -6.94 -1.67
N ALA A 229 -15.49 -7.54 -0.56
CA ALA A 229 -15.67 -9.00 -0.50
C ALA A 229 -16.71 -9.49 -1.51
N LYS A 230 -17.83 -8.76 -1.65
CA LYS A 230 -18.86 -9.05 -2.68
C LYS A 230 -18.31 -8.84 -4.08
N PHE A 231 -17.58 -7.74 -4.31
CA PHE A 231 -16.96 -7.45 -5.59
C PHE A 231 -15.99 -8.54 -6.05
N LEU A 232 -15.13 -9.02 -5.14
CA LEU A 232 -14.25 -10.17 -5.40
C LEU A 232 -15.05 -11.40 -5.83
N HIS A 233 -16.12 -11.71 -5.11
CA HIS A 233 -16.96 -12.87 -5.41
C HIS A 233 -17.69 -12.76 -6.75
N SER A 234 -18.18 -11.58 -7.11
CA SER A 234 -19.08 -11.39 -8.25
C SER A 234 -18.40 -11.00 -9.56
N ASN A 235 -17.12 -10.62 -9.54
CA ASN A 235 -16.46 -10.05 -10.72
C ASN A 235 -15.13 -10.69 -11.10
N PHE A 236 -14.61 -11.60 -10.27
CA PHE A 236 -13.33 -12.24 -10.53
C PHE A 236 -13.48 -13.69 -10.97
N ARG A 237 -12.66 -14.06 -11.96
CA ARG A 237 -12.40 -15.44 -12.35
C ARG A 237 -11.07 -15.84 -11.73
N TYR A 238 -11.08 -16.87 -10.90
CA TYR A 238 -9.86 -17.36 -10.27
C TYR A 238 -9.30 -18.57 -11.03
N PRO A 239 -8.09 -18.54 -11.61
CA PRO A 239 -7.53 -19.70 -12.29
C PRO A 239 -7.27 -20.87 -11.32
N THR A 240 -7.48 -22.10 -11.78
CA THR A 240 -7.52 -23.30 -10.93
C THR A 240 -6.25 -23.49 -10.09
N GLY A 241 -5.06 -23.30 -10.66
CA GLY A 241 -3.80 -23.46 -9.92
C GLY A 241 -3.70 -22.53 -8.70
N TYR A 242 -4.06 -21.25 -8.88
CA TYR A 242 -4.09 -20.26 -7.79
C TYR A 242 -5.18 -20.55 -6.77
N GLN A 243 -6.36 -21.02 -7.21
CA GLN A 243 -7.40 -21.46 -6.27
C GLN A 243 -6.94 -22.63 -5.40
N THR A 244 -6.27 -23.63 -5.99
CA THR A 244 -5.74 -24.79 -5.28
C THR A 244 -4.75 -24.34 -4.20
N GLU A 245 -3.79 -23.48 -4.56
CA GLU A 245 -2.82 -22.96 -3.60
C GLU A 245 -3.50 -22.15 -2.48
N CYS A 246 -4.43 -21.25 -2.80
CA CYS A 246 -5.16 -20.46 -1.81
C CYS A 246 -5.99 -21.32 -0.85
N LYS A 247 -6.68 -22.36 -1.35
CA LYS A 247 -7.41 -23.31 -0.50
C LYS A 247 -6.46 -24.07 0.42
N ALA A 248 -5.29 -24.46 -0.09
CA ALA A 248 -4.27 -25.11 0.72
C ALA A 248 -3.67 -24.17 1.79
N VAL A 249 -3.56 -22.86 1.53
CA VAL A 249 -3.22 -21.86 2.56
C VAL A 249 -4.24 -21.87 3.69
N ILE A 250 -5.53 -21.77 3.39
CA ILE A 250 -6.59 -21.82 4.42
C ILE A 250 -6.52 -23.13 5.22
N ARG A 251 -6.29 -24.26 4.55
CA ARG A 251 -6.10 -25.56 5.22
C ARG A 251 -4.87 -25.52 6.14
N GLY A 252 -3.74 -24.98 5.66
CA GLY A 252 -2.52 -24.85 6.45
C GLY A 252 -2.67 -23.95 7.67
N MET A 253 -3.45 -22.87 7.55
CA MET A 253 -3.77 -22.00 8.70
C MET A 253 -4.58 -22.75 9.77
N ASN A 254 -5.61 -23.49 9.36
CA ASN A 254 -6.38 -24.32 10.30
C ASN A 254 -5.51 -25.38 10.99
N GLU A 255 -4.68 -26.08 10.21
CA GLU A 255 -3.81 -27.13 10.73
C GLU A 255 -2.65 -26.60 11.61
N SER A 256 -2.35 -25.30 11.56
CA SER A 256 -1.36 -24.69 12.44
C SER A 256 -1.88 -24.49 13.87
N GLY A 257 -3.19 -24.68 14.10
CA GLY A 257 -3.85 -24.35 15.37
C GLY A 257 -3.97 -22.85 15.64
N CYS A 258 -3.80 -22.00 14.63
CA CYS A 258 -3.99 -20.55 14.76
C CYS A 258 -5.48 -20.22 14.94
N GLU A 259 -5.78 -19.23 15.78
CA GLU A 259 -7.12 -18.68 15.90
C GLU A 259 -7.51 -17.96 14.60
N MET A 260 -8.49 -18.51 13.89
CA MET A 260 -8.98 -17.97 12.62
C MET A 260 -10.05 -16.89 12.79
N TYR A 261 -10.59 -16.74 14.00
CA TYR A 261 -11.69 -15.84 14.27
C TYR A 261 -11.27 -14.37 14.09
N ILE A 262 -12.04 -13.61 13.30
CA ILE A 262 -11.84 -12.18 13.09
C ILE A 262 -12.90 -11.41 13.87
N PRO A 263 -12.57 -10.83 15.04
CA PRO A 263 -13.55 -10.16 15.89
C PRO A 263 -14.30 -9.01 15.21
N GLU A 264 -13.66 -8.36 14.25
CA GLU A 264 -14.23 -7.21 13.55
C GLU A 264 -15.28 -7.61 12.51
N LEU A 265 -15.23 -8.86 12.04
CA LEU A 265 -16.20 -9.45 11.12
C LEU A 265 -17.22 -10.34 11.82
N GLY A 266 -16.93 -10.79 13.05
CA GLY A 266 -17.79 -11.70 13.81
C GLY A 266 -17.82 -13.12 13.23
N ARG A 267 -16.76 -13.54 12.53
CA ARG A 267 -16.65 -14.83 11.86
C ARG A 267 -15.19 -15.22 11.66
N ASP A 268 -14.95 -16.48 11.31
CA ASP A 268 -13.62 -16.97 10.92
C ASP A 268 -13.17 -16.40 9.57
N PHE A 269 -11.85 -16.26 9.43
CA PHE A 269 -11.16 -15.94 8.19
C PHE A 269 -11.41 -17.02 7.12
N ARG A 270 -11.74 -16.59 5.90
CA ARG A 270 -12.14 -17.48 4.80
C ARG A 270 -11.38 -17.15 3.52
N LEU A 271 -11.59 -17.99 2.50
CA LEU A 271 -10.93 -17.87 1.20
C LEU A 271 -11.08 -16.49 0.54
N THR A 272 -12.25 -15.84 0.63
CA THR A 272 -12.47 -14.47 0.12
C THR A 272 -11.59 -13.43 0.81
N ASP A 273 -11.25 -13.63 2.08
CA ASP A 273 -10.37 -12.74 2.83
C ASP A 273 -8.91 -12.88 2.35
N LEU A 274 -8.50 -14.11 2.04
CA LEU A 274 -7.22 -14.39 1.40
C LEU A 274 -7.14 -13.80 -0.02
N TYR A 275 -8.22 -13.91 -0.80
CA TYR A 275 -8.30 -13.23 -2.09
C TYR A 275 -8.21 -11.71 -1.95
N ALA A 276 -8.74 -11.13 -0.87
CA ALA A 276 -8.60 -9.72 -0.62
C ALA A 276 -7.14 -9.31 -0.35
N ILE A 277 -6.32 -10.16 0.26
CA ILE A 277 -4.88 -9.93 0.43
C ILE A 277 -4.17 -9.84 -0.93
N SER A 278 -4.47 -10.73 -1.89
CA SER A 278 -3.86 -10.65 -3.23
C SER A 278 -4.51 -9.59 -4.13
N GLY A 279 -5.76 -9.26 -3.88
CA GLY A 279 -6.60 -8.43 -4.75
C GLY A 279 -6.78 -6.99 -4.30
N TYR A 280 -6.33 -6.56 -3.11
CA TYR A 280 -6.57 -5.17 -2.68
C TYR A 280 -5.94 -4.13 -3.61
N ILE A 281 -4.98 -4.54 -4.47
CA ILE A 281 -4.45 -3.71 -5.55
C ILE A 281 -5.51 -3.34 -6.59
N GLU A 282 -6.56 -4.14 -6.74
CA GLU A 282 -7.66 -3.92 -7.68
C GLU A 282 -8.61 -2.78 -7.27
N THR A 283 -8.45 -2.23 -6.06
CA THR A 283 -9.24 -1.10 -5.55
C THR A 283 -8.64 0.27 -5.85
N ARG A 284 -7.47 0.33 -6.50
CA ARG A 284 -6.46 1.41 -6.30
C ARG A 284 -6.50 2.65 -7.18
N ALA A 285 -7.65 3.09 -7.67
CA ALA A 285 -7.71 4.29 -8.50
C ALA A 285 -7.19 5.62 -7.85
N MET A 286 -6.69 5.67 -6.59
CA MET A 286 -6.33 6.95 -5.95
C MET A 286 -5.16 7.02 -4.92
N ARG A 287 -4.44 5.95 -4.49
CA ARG A 287 -3.56 6.07 -3.28
C ARG A 287 -2.21 5.36 -3.20
N SER A 288 -1.82 4.49 -4.13
CA SER A 288 -0.44 3.95 -4.10
C SER A 288 0.49 4.82 -4.92
N SER A 289 1.68 5.05 -4.38
CA SER A 289 2.77 5.75 -5.05
C SER A 289 3.89 4.74 -5.24
N CYS A 290 4.29 4.47 -6.47
CA CYS A 290 5.40 3.57 -6.76
C CYS A 290 6.23 4.23 -7.87
N THR A 291 7.54 4.04 -7.83
CA THR A 291 8.43 4.52 -8.90
C THR A 291 9.43 3.42 -9.23
N GLN A 292 9.70 3.24 -10.52
CA GLN A 292 10.59 2.20 -11.01
C GLN A 292 11.53 2.74 -12.09
N PHE A 293 12.70 2.12 -12.17
CA PHE A 293 13.73 2.43 -13.16
C PHE A 293 14.37 1.15 -13.70
N ALA A 294 14.81 1.19 -14.96
CA ALA A 294 15.74 0.22 -15.52
C ALA A 294 16.82 0.96 -16.33
N ALA A 295 18.05 0.46 -16.31
CA ALA A 295 19.15 0.95 -17.14
C ALA A 295 20.05 -0.21 -17.57
N TRP A 296 20.64 -0.13 -18.77
CA TRP A 296 21.51 -1.18 -19.31
C TRP A 296 22.51 -0.63 -20.35
N GLY A 297 23.40 -1.50 -20.85
CA GLY A 297 24.28 -1.19 -21.97
C GLY A 297 25.24 -0.04 -21.69
N ASP A 298 25.34 0.91 -22.61
CA ASP A 298 26.24 2.07 -22.49
C ASP A 298 25.86 2.96 -21.30
N ARG A 299 24.61 2.89 -20.81
CA ARG A 299 24.21 3.61 -19.60
C ARG A 299 24.77 2.99 -18.33
N THR A 300 25.29 1.77 -18.37
CA THR A 300 25.79 1.05 -17.19
C THR A 300 27.22 0.49 -17.37
N LEU A 301 27.88 0.78 -18.51
CA LEU A 301 29.17 0.19 -18.91
C LEU A 301 30.29 0.41 -17.88
N ASP A 302 30.49 1.65 -17.42
CA ASP A 302 31.59 2.01 -16.51
C ASP A 302 31.16 1.98 -15.02
N THR A 303 30.42 0.95 -14.63
CA THR A 303 29.82 0.85 -13.28
C THR A 303 30.04 -0.54 -12.68
N ASP A 304 29.54 -0.76 -11.46
CA ASP A 304 29.57 -2.06 -10.78
C ASP A 304 28.80 -3.18 -11.50
N VAL A 305 27.94 -2.85 -12.47
CA VAL A 305 27.22 -3.84 -13.29
C VAL A 305 27.82 -4.03 -14.70
N ALA A 306 28.90 -3.32 -15.04
CA ALA A 306 29.70 -3.50 -16.26
C ALA A 306 28.90 -3.65 -17.57
N GLY A 307 27.92 -2.77 -17.80
CA GLY A 307 27.07 -2.79 -18.99
C GLY A 307 25.83 -3.68 -18.87
N GLY A 308 25.71 -4.46 -17.80
CA GLY A 308 24.55 -5.28 -17.49
C GLY A 308 23.29 -4.47 -17.13
N MET A 309 22.18 -5.19 -17.00
CA MET A 309 20.92 -4.62 -16.53
C MET A 309 20.98 -4.28 -15.04
N ILE A 310 20.46 -3.11 -14.68
CA ILE A 310 20.14 -2.73 -13.31
C ILE A 310 18.73 -2.17 -13.24
N THR A 311 17.95 -2.58 -12.24
CA THR A 311 16.60 -2.04 -11.99
C THR A 311 16.47 -1.54 -10.57
N GLY A 312 15.55 -0.60 -10.34
CA GLY A 312 15.28 -0.04 -9.03
C GLY A 312 13.80 0.23 -8.83
N ARG A 313 13.29 0.04 -7.61
CA ARG A 313 11.90 0.34 -7.23
C ARG A 313 11.81 0.98 -5.85
N ASN A 314 10.87 1.91 -5.72
CA ASN A 314 10.22 2.28 -4.45
C ASN A 314 8.77 1.80 -4.43
N MET A 315 8.36 1.22 -3.29
CA MET A 315 6.98 0.92 -2.96
C MET A 315 6.48 1.88 -1.87
N ASP A 316 5.46 2.69 -2.17
CA ASP A 316 4.98 3.73 -1.26
C ASP A 316 3.46 3.69 -1.02
N GLY A 317 3.07 4.11 0.18
CA GLY A 317 1.71 4.61 0.50
C GLY A 317 0.78 3.61 1.20
N GLU A 318 1.27 2.43 1.51
CA GLU A 318 0.58 1.31 2.17
C GLU A 318 0.97 1.16 3.65
N ILE A 319 1.62 2.16 4.24
CA ILE A 319 2.09 2.04 5.62
C ILE A 319 0.96 2.20 6.60
N ASP A 320 0.42 1.11 7.12
CA ASP A 320 -0.58 1.14 8.17
C ASP A 320 -0.03 1.72 9.48
N LEU A 321 -0.93 2.18 10.35
CA LEU A 321 -0.55 2.74 11.64
C LEU A 321 0.22 1.73 12.51
N ARG A 322 -0.03 0.43 12.36
CA ARG A 322 0.63 -0.63 13.16
C ARG A 322 1.93 -1.14 12.53
N LYS A 323 2.29 -0.63 11.34
CA LYS A 323 3.46 -1.02 10.56
C LYS A 323 3.51 -2.52 10.24
N VAL A 324 2.37 -3.17 9.99
CA VAL A 324 2.38 -4.56 9.49
C VAL A 324 2.97 -4.67 8.11
N THR A 325 2.82 -3.66 7.24
CA THR A 325 3.47 -3.69 5.91
C THR A 325 5.00 -3.62 5.97
N VAL A 326 5.58 -3.21 7.10
CA VAL A 326 7.04 -3.22 7.34
C VAL A 326 7.46 -4.45 8.14
N SER A 327 6.83 -4.70 9.30
CA SER A 327 7.19 -5.82 10.18
C SER A 327 6.92 -7.19 9.57
N HIS A 328 5.96 -7.27 8.64
CA HIS A 328 5.57 -8.50 7.95
C HIS A 328 6.09 -8.56 6.51
N PHE A 329 7.11 -7.77 6.15
CA PHE A 329 7.77 -7.92 4.86
C PHE A 329 8.53 -9.26 4.79
N VAL A 330 8.27 -10.05 3.75
CA VAL A 330 8.80 -11.42 3.58
C VAL A 330 9.44 -11.58 2.20
N LEU A 331 10.62 -12.21 2.19
CA LEU A 331 11.22 -12.74 0.97
C LEU A 331 10.75 -14.20 0.79
N PHE A 332 9.76 -14.41 -0.07
CA PHE A 332 9.29 -15.74 -0.43
C PHE A 332 10.18 -16.35 -1.50
N ALA A 333 10.98 -17.36 -1.15
CA ALA A 333 11.78 -18.15 -2.08
C ALA A 333 10.95 -19.33 -2.54
N VAL A 334 10.37 -19.25 -3.74
CA VAL A 334 9.43 -20.24 -4.25
C VAL A 334 10.14 -21.19 -5.21
N GLU A 335 10.05 -22.48 -4.91
CA GLU A 335 10.61 -23.59 -5.69
C GLU A 335 9.47 -24.51 -6.15
N PRO A 336 8.83 -24.17 -7.29
CA PRO A 336 7.76 -24.99 -7.82
C PRO A 336 8.28 -26.34 -8.32
N THR A 337 7.42 -27.36 -8.29
CA THR A 337 7.69 -28.69 -8.89
C THR A 337 6.89 -28.94 -10.15
N GLU A 338 5.98 -28.02 -10.49
CA GLU A 338 5.26 -28.02 -11.76
C GLU A 338 6.26 -27.96 -12.94
N PRO A 339 6.06 -28.76 -14.00
CA PRO A 339 6.96 -28.76 -15.14
C PRO A 339 7.12 -27.37 -15.76
N ASN A 340 8.35 -27.05 -16.18
CA ASN A 340 8.70 -25.79 -16.85
C ASN A 340 8.50 -24.51 -16.00
N GLN A 341 8.22 -24.64 -14.70
CA GLN A 341 8.22 -23.50 -13.81
C GLN A 341 9.60 -23.27 -13.20
N LYS A 342 9.98 -21.99 -13.13
CA LYS A 342 11.24 -21.51 -12.60
C LYS A 342 11.13 -21.20 -11.11
N LYS A 343 12.23 -21.32 -10.40
CA LYS A 343 12.34 -20.76 -9.04
C LYS A 343 12.25 -19.24 -9.11
N TYR A 344 11.54 -18.65 -8.16
CA TYR A 344 11.43 -17.20 -8.08
C TYR A 344 11.39 -16.68 -6.65
N ILE A 345 11.68 -15.40 -6.51
CA ILE A 345 11.58 -14.66 -5.26
C ILE A 345 10.42 -13.68 -5.39
N SER A 346 9.48 -13.75 -4.45
CA SER A 346 8.40 -12.79 -4.29
C SER A 346 8.63 -11.99 -3.02
N MET A 347 8.71 -10.67 -3.12
CA MET A 347 8.99 -9.77 -1.99
C MET A 347 7.69 -9.12 -1.53
N MET A 348 6.93 -9.87 -0.73
CA MET A 348 5.51 -9.58 -0.44
C MET A 348 5.20 -9.81 1.04
N TRP A 349 3.92 -9.90 1.36
CA TRP A 349 3.41 -10.08 2.71
C TRP A 349 2.76 -11.46 2.90
N PRO A 350 2.61 -11.93 4.15
CA PRO A 350 1.86 -13.13 4.49
C PRO A 350 0.48 -13.19 3.84
N GLY A 351 0.14 -14.35 3.29
CA GLY A 351 -1.15 -14.61 2.63
C GLY A 351 -1.18 -14.14 1.17
N PHE A 352 -0.13 -13.50 0.68
CA PHE A 352 -0.06 -13.04 -0.69
C PHE A 352 0.36 -14.20 -1.62
N VAL A 353 -0.64 -14.93 -2.14
CA VAL A 353 -0.46 -16.06 -3.09
C VAL A 353 -0.24 -15.53 -4.53
N ALA A 354 0.57 -14.50 -4.66
CA ALA A 354 0.75 -13.70 -5.88
C ALA A 354 2.08 -12.94 -5.81
N THR A 355 2.34 -12.01 -6.73
CA THR A 355 3.44 -11.06 -6.57
C THR A 355 3.16 -9.74 -7.26
N ILE A 356 3.69 -8.65 -6.71
CA ILE A 356 3.83 -7.38 -7.42
C ILE A 356 5.29 -6.95 -7.47
N SER A 357 6.20 -7.70 -6.82
CA SER A 357 7.62 -7.40 -6.66
C SER A 357 8.42 -8.69 -6.66
N GLY A 358 9.14 -8.99 -7.75
CA GLY A 358 9.94 -10.21 -7.77
C GLY A 358 10.95 -10.33 -8.90
N LEU A 359 11.76 -11.39 -8.78
CA LEU A 359 12.72 -11.84 -9.78
C LEU A 359 12.82 -13.36 -9.78
N ASN A 360 13.27 -13.97 -10.87
CA ASN A 360 13.46 -15.42 -10.94
C ASN A 360 14.93 -15.86 -11.09
N GLU A 361 15.17 -17.17 -11.12
CA GLU A 361 16.51 -17.76 -11.14
C GLU A 361 17.33 -17.45 -12.39
N ASP A 362 16.66 -16.97 -13.43
CA ASP A 362 17.25 -16.52 -14.69
C ASP A 362 17.46 -15.00 -14.73
N GLY A 363 17.13 -14.28 -13.66
CA GLY A 363 17.20 -12.83 -13.59
C GLY A 363 16.05 -12.09 -14.28
N PHE A 364 14.97 -12.78 -14.69
CA PHE A 364 13.77 -12.08 -15.14
C PHE A 364 13.17 -11.28 -13.97
N TYR A 365 12.90 -10.00 -14.19
CA TYR A 365 12.40 -9.04 -13.22
C TYR A 365 10.99 -8.62 -13.59
N ALA A 366 10.10 -8.55 -12.60
CA ALA A 366 8.74 -8.03 -12.77
C ALA A 366 8.30 -7.24 -11.55
N MET A 367 7.88 -5.99 -11.76
CA MET A 367 7.40 -5.11 -10.70
C MET A 367 6.25 -4.22 -11.17
N GLU A 368 5.17 -4.13 -10.39
CA GLU A 368 3.97 -3.35 -10.73
C GLU A 368 3.86 -2.05 -9.93
N ASN A 369 3.46 -0.99 -10.62
CA ASN A 369 2.89 0.24 -10.08
C ASN A 369 1.38 0.26 -10.39
N ALA A 370 0.58 0.88 -9.52
CA ALA A 370 -0.81 1.15 -9.87
C ALA A 370 -0.91 2.16 -11.01
N GLY A 371 -1.88 1.94 -11.92
CA GLY A 371 -2.20 2.81 -13.03
C GLY A 371 -3.55 3.52 -12.86
N LEU A 372 -4.06 4.06 -13.97
CA LEU A 372 -5.38 4.68 -14.06
C LEU A 372 -6.28 3.81 -14.95
N THR A 373 -7.58 3.90 -14.74
CA THR A 373 -8.56 3.27 -15.64
C THR A 373 -9.44 4.29 -16.33
N GLY A 374 -9.75 3.98 -17.59
CA GLY A 374 -10.69 4.70 -18.43
C GLY A 374 -12.10 4.75 -17.83
N PRO A 375 -12.93 5.68 -18.30
CA PRO A 375 -14.33 5.70 -17.92
C PRO A 375 -15.02 4.44 -18.46
N GLY A 376 -15.89 3.85 -17.63
CA GLY A 376 -16.71 2.72 -18.06
C GLY A 376 -17.25 1.94 -16.89
N LYS A 377 -18.05 0.92 -17.19
CA LYS A 377 -18.62 0.04 -16.18
C LYS A 377 -17.54 -0.91 -15.65
N THR A 378 -17.81 -1.48 -14.48
CA THR A 378 -17.09 -2.66 -14.00
C THR A 378 -17.31 -3.82 -14.96
N VAL A 379 -16.24 -4.59 -15.21
CA VAL A 379 -16.22 -5.74 -16.11
C VAL A 379 -16.26 -7.05 -15.32
N GLN A 380 -16.54 -8.15 -16.02
CA GLN A 380 -16.58 -9.51 -15.47
C GLN A 380 -15.27 -10.25 -15.78
N ASP A 381 -15.09 -11.41 -15.13
CA ASP A 381 -13.97 -12.33 -15.34
C ASP A 381 -12.58 -11.72 -15.12
N MET A 382 -12.48 -10.73 -14.23
CA MET A 382 -11.18 -10.14 -13.88
C MET A 382 -10.29 -11.20 -13.21
N VAL A 383 -9.00 -11.14 -13.52
CA VAL A 383 -7.97 -11.87 -12.78
C VAL A 383 -7.13 -10.83 -12.03
N HIS A 384 -6.64 -11.18 -10.84
CA HIS A 384 -5.67 -10.31 -10.17
C HIS A 384 -4.43 -10.17 -11.04
N PHE A 385 -4.04 -8.94 -11.39
CA PHE A 385 -2.86 -8.75 -12.24
C PHE A 385 -1.57 -9.27 -11.57
N SER A 386 -1.54 -9.26 -10.24
CA SER A 386 -0.48 -9.85 -9.42
C SER A 386 -0.31 -11.38 -9.60
N TRP A 387 -1.31 -12.08 -10.14
CA TRP A 387 -1.17 -13.48 -10.57
C TRP A 387 -0.55 -13.60 -11.96
N THR A 388 -0.93 -12.75 -12.91
CA THR A 388 -0.29 -12.66 -14.23
C THR A 388 1.22 -12.40 -14.08
N MET A 389 1.61 -11.51 -13.17
CA MET A 389 3.01 -11.26 -12.86
C MET A 389 3.73 -12.47 -12.26
N ARG A 390 3.06 -13.19 -11.35
CA ARG A 390 3.62 -14.40 -10.77
C ARG A 390 3.84 -15.47 -11.85
N GLU A 391 2.89 -15.63 -12.76
CA GLU A 391 3.02 -16.54 -13.89
C GLU A 391 4.21 -16.16 -14.79
N ALA A 392 4.40 -14.86 -15.01
CA ALA A 392 5.55 -14.34 -15.77
C ALA A 392 6.88 -14.72 -15.09
N LEU A 393 7.01 -14.54 -13.77
CA LEU A 393 8.20 -14.95 -13.02
C LEU A 393 8.44 -16.47 -13.10
N ALA A 394 7.36 -17.27 -13.08
CA ALA A 394 7.46 -18.72 -13.13
C ALA A 394 7.80 -19.23 -14.54
N THR A 395 7.44 -18.50 -15.61
CA THR A 395 7.57 -18.99 -16.99
C THR A 395 8.79 -18.42 -17.72
N PHE A 396 9.04 -17.11 -17.58
CA PHE A 396 9.93 -16.39 -18.48
C PHE A 396 11.40 -16.43 -18.10
N GLY A 397 12.27 -16.32 -19.11
CA GLY A 397 13.73 -16.38 -18.95
C GLY A 397 14.44 -15.15 -19.53
N PRO A 398 15.76 -15.24 -19.78
CA PRO A 398 16.57 -14.09 -20.18
C PRO A 398 16.27 -13.60 -21.60
N ASP A 399 15.77 -14.48 -22.46
CA ASP A 399 15.50 -14.18 -23.88
C ASP A 399 14.09 -13.65 -24.16
N THR A 400 13.27 -13.50 -23.12
CA THR A 400 11.85 -13.15 -23.22
C THR A 400 11.65 -11.84 -23.97
N LYS A 401 10.82 -11.89 -25.02
CA LYS A 401 10.50 -10.73 -25.86
C LYS A 401 9.19 -10.07 -25.40
N PRO A 402 9.01 -8.76 -25.66
CA PRO A 402 7.76 -8.05 -25.35
C PRO A 402 6.50 -8.74 -25.88
N LYS A 403 6.58 -9.34 -27.09
CA LYS A 403 5.45 -10.07 -27.69
C LYS A 403 5.04 -11.30 -26.88
N GLN A 404 6.01 -12.07 -26.36
CA GLN A 404 5.71 -13.24 -25.53
C GLN A 404 5.08 -12.83 -24.20
N MET A 405 5.56 -11.72 -23.62
CA MET A 405 4.94 -11.15 -22.43
C MET A 405 3.50 -10.70 -22.71
N GLN A 406 3.25 -10.03 -23.83
CA GLN A 406 1.91 -9.62 -24.23
C GLN A 406 0.98 -10.83 -24.40
N GLU A 407 1.42 -11.89 -25.09
CA GLU A 407 0.65 -13.12 -25.25
C GLU A 407 0.27 -13.77 -23.90
N LEU A 408 1.17 -13.71 -22.91
CA LEU A 408 0.84 -14.14 -21.55
C LEU A 408 -0.20 -13.23 -20.91
N VAL A 409 -0.05 -11.91 -21.00
CA VAL A 409 -0.99 -10.94 -20.44
C VAL A 409 -2.39 -11.16 -21.03
N ASP A 410 -2.49 -11.25 -22.36
CA ASP A 410 -3.74 -11.47 -23.09
C ASP A 410 -4.44 -12.76 -22.65
N SER A 411 -3.67 -13.80 -22.26
CA SER A 411 -4.24 -15.06 -21.75
C SER A 411 -4.99 -14.90 -20.41
N PHE A 412 -4.74 -13.81 -19.68
CA PHE A 412 -5.39 -13.46 -18.43
C PHE A 412 -6.45 -12.37 -18.57
N ASP A 413 -6.74 -11.93 -19.79
CA ASP A 413 -7.70 -10.87 -20.04
C ASP A 413 -9.08 -11.15 -19.42
N ASN A 414 -9.68 -10.05 -18.97
CA ASN A 414 -11.06 -10.04 -18.50
C ASN A 414 -12.05 -10.01 -19.68
N SER A 415 -13.35 -10.03 -19.38
CA SER A 415 -14.43 -10.03 -20.40
C SER A 415 -14.44 -8.85 -21.39
N ALA A 416 -13.69 -7.77 -21.13
CA ALA A 416 -13.54 -6.61 -22.00
C ALA A 416 -12.16 -6.53 -22.68
N GLY A 417 -11.31 -7.56 -22.57
CA GLY A 417 -9.99 -7.61 -23.21
C GLY A 417 -8.93 -6.74 -22.52
N GLY A 418 -9.07 -6.49 -21.22
CA GLY A 418 -8.08 -5.76 -20.43
C GLY A 418 -7.40 -6.63 -19.38
N SER A 419 -6.17 -6.26 -19.05
CA SER A 419 -5.29 -7.06 -18.21
C SER A 419 -5.43 -6.79 -16.70
N CYS A 420 -5.99 -5.66 -16.27
CA CYS A 420 -6.08 -5.31 -14.85
C CYS A 420 -7.28 -4.41 -14.49
N GLY A 421 -7.82 -4.50 -13.27
CA GLY A 421 -9.08 -3.82 -12.92
C GLY A 421 -8.98 -2.28 -12.84
N PRO A 422 -8.18 -1.69 -11.95
CA PRO A 422 -8.12 -0.24 -11.71
C PRO A 422 -7.07 0.49 -12.56
N GLY A 423 -6.31 -0.25 -13.37
CA GLY A 423 -5.13 0.23 -14.09
C GLY A 423 -3.82 -0.27 -13.45
N CYS A 424 -2.86 -0.63 -14.29
CA CYS A 424 -1.57 -1.20 -13.89
C CYS A 424 -0.46 -0.66 -14.79
N ILE A 425 0.74 -0.52 -14.23
CA ILE A 425 1.94 -0.09 -14.94
C ILE A 425 3.08 -0.98 -14.47
N THR A 426 3.54 -1.89 -15.32
CA THR A 426 4.44 -2.98 -14.89
C THR A 426 5.71 -2.97 -15.70
N LEU A 427 6.84 -2.75 -15.03
CA LEU A 427 8.16 -2.87 -15.62
C LEU A 427 8.60 -4.33 -15.59
N PHE A 428 8.94 -4.83 -16.78
CA PHE A 428 9.60 -6.11 -16.97
C PHE A 428 11.02 -5.88 -17.46
N ALA A 429 11.96 -6.71 -17.02
CA ALA A 429 13.33 -6.67 -17.51
C ALA A 429 13.98 -8.05 -17.51
N THR A 430 14.91 -8.27 -18.43
CA THR A 430 15.76 -9.46 -18.51
C THR A 430 17.23 -9.08 -18.36
N PRO A 431 18.12 -10.03 -18.04
CA PRO A 431 19.56 -9.82 -18.13
C PRO A 431 19.95 -9.29 -19.51
N TYR A 432 20.73 -8.22 -19.57
CA TYR A 432 21.17 -7.65 -20.83
C TYR A 432 22.37 -8.40 -21.39
N THR A 433 22.23 -8.97 -22.58
CA THR A 433 23.27 -9.71 -23.32
C THR A 433 23.45 -9.19 -24.74
N GLY A 434 22.96 -7.98 -25.04
CA GLY A 434 23.04 -7.32 -26.34
C GLY A 434 21.72 -7.25 -27.13
N GLN A 435 20.61 -7.71 -26.55
CA GLN A 435 19.29 -7.58 -27.16
C GLN A 435 18.81 -6.13 -27.26
N SER A 436 18.02 -5.80 -28.28
CA SER A 436 17.54 -4.43 -28.52
C SER A 436 16.60 -3.88 -27.45
N SER A 437 15.80 -4.75 -26.80
CA SER A 437 14.80 -4.33 -25.81
C SER A 437 14.78 -5.32 -24.63
N PRO A 438 15.76 -5.20 -23.71
CA PRO A 438 15.83 -6.04 -22.52
C PRO A 438 14.83 -5.64 -21.43
N ALA A 439 14.23 -4.45 -21.53
CA ALA A 439 13.24 -3.95 -20.59
C ALA A 439 12.11 -3.24 -21.30
N TYR A 440 10.91 -3.31 -20.73
CA TYR A 440 9.68 -2.75 -21.29
C TYR A 440 8.62 -2.56 -20.20
N ILE A 441 7.67 -1.67 -20.46
CA ILE A 441 6.62 -1.32 -19.50
C ILE A 441 5.26 -1.62 -20.12
N LEU A 442 4.48 -2.48 -19.46
CA LEU A 442 3.06 -2.67 -19.77
C LEU A 442 2.26 -1.58 -19.07
N GLU A 443 1.41 -0.86 -19.79
CA GLU A 443 0.43 0.07 -19.23
C GLU A 443 -0.95 -0.43 -19.59
N GLY A 444 -1.72 -0.90 -18.60
CA GLY A 444 -3.00 -1.55 -18.83
C GLY A 444 -4.10 -1.03 -17.95
N ASP A 445 -5.33 -1.33 -18.32
CA ASP A 445 -6.52 -1.21 -17.49
C ASP A 445 -7.56 -2.28 -17.88
N ARG A 446 -8.80 -2.11 -17.43
CA ARG A 446 -9.84 -3.11 -17.62
C ARG A 446 -10.34 -3.22 -19.05
N PHE A 447 -9.95 -2.30 -19.94
CA PHE A 447 -10.43 -2.22 -21.33
C PHE A 447 -9.35 -2.52 -22.37
N GLY A 448 -8.10 -2.70 -21.94
CA GLY A 448 -6.97 -2.97 -22.82
C GLY A 448 -5.67 -2.52 -22.19
N ASP A 449 -4.60 -2.58 -22.99
CA ASP A 449 -3.27 -2.17 -22.57
C ASP A 449 -2.40 -1.75 -23.75
N ALA A 450 -1.19 -1.27 -23.44
CA ALA A 450 -0.13 -1.05 -24.39
C ALA A 450 1.24 -1.28 -23.74
N MET A 451 2.13 -1.93 -24.48
CA MET A 451 3.54 -2.05 -24.13
C MET A 451 4.32 -0.82 -24.60
N ARG A 452 5.25 -0.30 -23.78
CA ARG A 452 6.19 0.75 -24.19
C ARG A 452 7.67 0.43 -23.92
N THR A 453 8.54 0.95 -24.77
CA THR A 453 10.02 0.87 -24.66
C THR A 453 10.65 2.25 -24.37
N ASP A 454 11.98 2.30 -24.27
CA ASP A 454 12.80 3.46 -23.88
C ASP A 454 12.82 4.60 -24.90
N SER A 455 12.51 4.31 -26.15
CA SER A 455 12.49 5.30 -27.24
C SER A 455 11.17 6.05 -27.41
N GLU A 456 10.10 5.65 -26.71
CA GLU A 456 8.75 6.12 -27.03
C GLU A 456 8.32 7.35 -26.21
N VAL A 457 8.86 7.52 -25.00
CA VAL A 457 8.39 8.56 -24.06
C VAL A 457 9.57 9.23 -23.33
N PHE A 458 9.39 10.51 -22.98
CA PHE A 458 10.34 11.27 -22.14
C PHE A 458 10.73 10.48 -20.88
N PRO A 459 12.02 10.33 -20.51
CA PRO A 459 13.14 11.22 -20.82
C PRO A 459 13.85 11.03 -22.18
N TYR A 460 13.44 10.10 -23.05
CA TYR A 460 14.15 9.79 -24.31
C TYR A 460 15.65 9.50 -24.11
N VAL A 461 16.01 8.96 -22.94
CA VAL A 461 17.37 8.51 -22.65
C VAL A 461 17.50 7.08 -23.17
N PRO A 462 18.33 6.82 -24.18
CA PRO A 462 18.52 5.46 -24.68
C PRO A 462 18.98 4.54 -23.56
N GLN A 463 18.49 3.31 -23.57
CA GLN A 463 18.84 2.26 -22.61
C GLN A 463 18.51 2.62 -21.15
N ALA A 464 17.46 3.43 -20.95
CA ALA A 464 16.90 3.71 -19.64
C ALA A 464 15.37 3.84 -19.68
N LEU A 465 14.72 3.34 -18.64
CA LEU A 465 13.27 3.43 -18.46
C LEU A 465 12.93 4.00 -17.09
N VAL A 466 11.79 4.70 -17.04
CA VAL A 466 11.17 5.18 -15.80
C VAL A 466 9.67 4.94 -15.85
N ALA A 467 9.09 4.54 -14.71
CA ALA A 467 7.65 4.42 -14.51
C ALA A 467 7.25 5.00 -13.16
N SER A 468 6.09 5.65 -13.12
CA SER A 468 5.41 6.02 -11.87
C SER A 468 3.99 5.44 -11.87
N ASN A 469 2.96 6.18 -11.45
CA ASN A 469 1.57 5.72 -11.36
C ASN A 469 0.62 6.38 -12.36
N HIS A 470 1.14 6.78 -13.52
CA HIS A 470 0.31 7.24 -14.62
C HIS A 470 0.85 6.74 -15.96
N HIS A 471 -0.07 6.48 -16.87
CA HIS A 471 0.26 6.00 -18.20
C HIS A 471 0.99 7.09 -18.99
N ARG A 472 1.94 6.67 -19.83
CA ARG A 472 2.72 7.53 -20.72
C ARG A 472 2.44 7.23 -22.19
N LYS A 473 1.81 6.08 -22.47
CA LYS A 473 1.39 5.62 -23.80
C LYS A 473 -0.10 5.27 -23.82
N TYR A 474 -0.58 4.45 -22.90
CA TYR A 474 -1.95 3.95 -22.94
C TYR A 474 -2.96 4.97 -22.36
N GLY A 475 -3.95 5.36 -23.16
CA GLY A 475 -4.99 6.30 -22.72
C GLY A 475 -4.54 7.75 -22.54
N VAL A 476 -3.31 8.09 -22.91
CA VAL A 476 -2.78 9.46 -22.83
C VAL A 476 -3.42 10.32 -23.91
N ALA A 477 -3.87 11.53 -23.55
CA ALA A 477 -4.49 12.43 -24.52
C ALA A 477 -3.45 12.97 -25.53
N THR A 478 -3.77 12.89 -26.82
CA THR A 478 -2.86 13.26 -27.92
C THR A 478 -2.42 14.73 -27.91
N ARG A 479 -3.22 15.62 -27.32
CA ARG A 479 -2.95 17.07 -27.24
C ARG A 479 -2.47 17.55 -25.88
N ASP A 480 -2.56 16.72 -24.85
CA ASP A 480 -2.23 17.09 -23.48
C ASP A 480 -1.77 15.85 -22.69
N SER A 481 -0.44 15.68 -22.60
CA SER A 481 0.16 14.55 -21.88
C SER A 481 -0.01 14.62 -20.36
N SER A 482 -0.64 15.68 -19.83
CA SER A 482 -1.05 15.77 -18.43
C SER A 482 -2.37 15.06 -18.13
N LEU A 483 -3.06 14.59 -19.18
CA LEU A 483 -4.34 13.88 -19.10
C LEU A 483 -4.21 12.42 -19.53
N VAL A 484 -4.75 11.53 -18.69
CA VAL A 484 -4.89 10.10 -18.96
C VAL A 484 -6.36 9.73 -18.84
N PHE A 485 -6.95 9.20 -19.91
CA PHE A 485 -8.39 8.98 -20.05
C PHE A 485 -9.24 10.22 -19.71
N GLY A 486 -8.74 11.41 -20.08
CA GLY A 486 -9.38 12.69 -19.78
C GLY A 486 -9.31 13.15 -18.31
N LYS A 487 -8.58 12.42 -17.44
CA LYS A 487 -8.37 12.79 -16.03
C LYS A 487 -6.97 13.35 -15.84
N SER A 488 -6.85 14.39 -15.02
CA SER A 488 -5.54 14.92 -14.62
C SER A 488 -4.74 13.89 -13.84
N ILE A 489 -3.46 13.77 -14.18
CA ILE A 489 -2.50 12.96 -13.43
C ILE A 489 -2.37 13.51 -12.00
N SER A 490 -2.27 12.63 -11.01
CA SER A 490 -2.05 13.04 -9.63
C SER A 490 -0.71 13.78 -9.51
N PHE A 491 -0.68 14.86 -8.71
CA PHE A 491 0.56 15.59 -8.44
C PHE A 491 1.68 14.65 -7.98
N SER A 492 1.35 13.73 -7.06
CA SER A 492 2.32 12.75 -6.52
C SER A 492 3.01 11.92 -7.60
N SER A 493 2.23 11.36 -8.52
CA SER A 493 2.80 10.56 -9.60
C SER A 493 3.59 11.41 -10.59
N ARG A 494 3.09 12.60 -10.92
CA ARG A 494 3.73 13.51 -11.87
C ARG A 494 5.09 13.97 -11.38
N TRP A 495 5.19 14.46 -10.15
CA TRP A 495 6.45 15.02 -9.65
C TRP A 495 7.53 13.94 -9.55
N ARG A 496 7.21 12.71 -9.11
CA ARG A 496 8.19 11.61 -9.03
C ARG A 496 8.71 11.23 -10.41
N TYR A 497 7.82 11.13 -11.39
CA TYR A 497 8.20 10.86 -12.77
C TYR A 497 9.10 11.96 -13.33
N GLU A 498 8.70 13.22 -13.19
CA GLU A 498 9.46 14.36 -13.71
C GLU A 498 10.81 14.50 -13.01
N ALA A 499 10.88 14.34 -11.68
CA ALA A 499 12.13 14.38 -10.93
C ALA A 499 13.10 13.26 -11.34
N GLY A 500 12.61 12.02 -11.44
CA GLY A 500 13.41 10.88 -11.91
C GLY A 500 13.87 11.06 -13.37
N SER A 501 12.96 11.50 -14.24
CA SER A 501 13.24 11.72 -15.67
C SER A 501 14.26 12.83 -15.90
N HIS A 502 14.13 13.98 -15.23
CA HIS A 502 15.09 15.08 -15.34
C HIS A 502 16.47 14.69 -14.81
N LYS A 503 16.52 13.86 -13.76
CA LYS A 503 17.79 13.35 -13.24
C LYS A 503 18.49 12.42 -14.22
N LEU A 504 17.74 11.50 -14.85
CA LEU A 504 18.25 10.63 -15.92
C LEU A 504 18.73 11.44 -17.13
N ASP A 505 17.94 12.39 -17.61
CA ASP A 505 18.29 13.26 -18.74
C ASP A 505 19.54 14.11 -18.44
N SER A 506 19.65 14.66 -17.23
CA SER A 506 20.85 15.37 -16.79
C SER A 506 22.08 14.45 -16.83
N TRP A 507 22.01 13.26 -16.24
CA TRP A 507 23.13 12.31 -16.28
C TRP A 507 23.50 11.89 -17.69
N TYR A 508 22.51 11.67 -18.56
CA TYR A 508 22.74 11.38 -19.95
C TYR A 508 23.56 12.47 -20.65
N ARG A 509 23.16 13.75 -20.50
CA ARG A 509 23.85 14.91 -21.11
C ARG A 509 25.28 15.09 -20.60
N PHE A 510 25.57 14.70 -19.36
CA PHE A 510 26.91 14.79 -18.77
C PHE A 510 27.71 13.48 -18.85
N GLY A 511 27.22 12.46 -19.58
CA GLY A 511 27.91 11.18 -19.72
C GLY A 511 28.03 10.37 -18.44
N LYS A 512 27.19 10.64 -17.42
CA LYS A 512 27.18 9.87 -16.17
C LYS A 512 26.42 8.56 -16.36
N THR A 513 27.07 7.45 -16.05
CA THR A 513 26.52 6.08 -16.08
C THR A 513 25.81 5.75 -14.76
N ILE A 514 24.99 4.70 -14.76
CA ILE A 514 24.07 4.31 -13.69
C ILE A 514 24.49 2.96 -13.10
N GLY A 515 25.21 2.99 -11.99
CA GLY A 515 25.49 1.81 -11.16
C GLY A 515 24.54 1.72 -9.96
N THR A 516 24.85 0.84 -9.01
CA THR A 516 24.04 0.65 -7.79
C THR A 516 23.90 1.94 -6.97
N GLU A 517 24.97 2.71 -6.81
CA GLU A 517 24.91 3.98 -6.06
C GLU A 517 24.03 5.02 -6.76
N GLN A 518 24.11 5.12 -8.10
CA GLN A 518 23.25 6.03 -8.86
C GLN A 518 21.79 5.56 -8.84
N MET A 519 21.53 4.25 -8.90
CA MET A 519 20.19 3.72 -8.75
C MET A 519 19.61 4.06 -7.37
N ARG A 520 20.40 3.94 -6.30
CA ARG A 520 20.00 4.40 -4.96
C ARG A 520 19.71 5.89 -4.93
N GLU A 521 20.56 6.71 -5.57
CA GLU A 521 20.38 8.16 -5.69
C GLU A 521 19.08 8.54 -6.44
N LEU A 522 18.68 7.76 -7.45
CA LEU A 522 17.40 7.91 -8.15
C LEU A 522 16.22 7.58 -7.22
N LEU A 523 16.29 6.45 -6.52
CA LEU A 523 15.25 6.03 -5.58
C LEU A 523 15.09 7.01 -4.42
N GLN A 524 16.17 7.61 -3.93
CA GLN A 524 16.11 8.70 -2.94
C GLN A 524 15.45 9.97 -3.52
N THR A 525 15.74 10.31 -4.78
CA THR A 525 15.16 11.50 -5.44
C THR A 525 13.64 11.43 -5.56
N VAL A 526 13.10 10.23 -5.73
CA VAL A 526 11.67 9.98 -5.92
C VAL A 526 10.99 9.41 -4.68
N ALA A 527 11.64 9.45 -3.52
CA ALA A 527 11.09 8.95 -2.26
C ALA A 527 9.85 9.75 -1.86
N HIS A 528 8.79 9.05 -1.45
CA HIS A 528 7.47 9.67 -1.25
C HIS A 528 7.27 10.25 0.17
N GLY A 529 8.14 9.93 1.14
CA GLY A 529 7.89 10.16 2.57
C GLY A 529 7.08 9.04 3.24
N THR A 530 6.65 8.06 2.45
CA THR A 530 5.92 6.85 2.89
C THR A 530 6.40 5.60 2.16
N THR A 531 7.69 5.53 1.80
CA THR A 531 8.28 4.38 1.09
C THR A 531 8.56 3.25 2.08
N GLU A 532 7.87 2.12 1.93
CA GLU A 532 7.95 0.94 2.81
C GLU A 532 9.19 0.11 2.56
N TYR A 533 9.47 -0.14 1.30
CA TYR A 533 10.62 -0.89 0.88
C TYR A 533 11.11 -0.38 -0.46
N SER A 534 12.41 -0.55 -0.66
CA SER A 534 13.10 -0.25 -1.90
C SER A 534 13.92 -1.45 -2.30
N ILE A 535 13.92 -1.74 -3.60
CA ILE A 535 14.63 -2.89 -4.17
C ILE A 535 15.50 -2.40 -5.32
N ILE A 536 16.75 -2.86 -5.36
CA ILE A 536 17.61 -2.74 -6.53
C ILE A 536 17.92 -4.16 -6.99
N THR A 537 17.79 -4.46 -8.28
CA THR A 537 18.18 -5.77 -8.81
C THR A 537 19.25 -5.62 -9.88
N ARG A 538 20.11 -6.63 -9.98
CA ARG A 538 21.14 -6.77 -10.99
C ARG A 538 20.91 -8.09 -11.72
N PRO A 539 19.95 -8.15 -12.66
CA PRO A 539 19.54 -9.37 -13.35
C PRO A 539 20.67 -10.25 -13.85
N ASN A 540 21.70 -9.68 -14.49
CA ASN A 540 22.85 -10.40 -15.01
C ASN A 540 23.64 -11.16 -13.92
N ALA A 541 23.75 -10.59 -12.72
CA ALA A 541 24.44 -11.21 -11.59
C ALA A 541 23.51 -12.09 -10.73
N ARG A 542 22.20 -12.00 -10.93
CA ARG A 542 21.16 -12.64 -10.07
C ARG A 542 21.30 -12.19 -8.61
N GLU A 543 21.50 -10.89 -8.46
CA GLU A 543 21.62 -10.22 -7.16
C GLU A 543 20.51 -9.20 -6.97
N PHE A 544 20.21 -8.91 -5.70
CA PHE A 544 19.33 -7.81 -5.34
C PHE A 544 19.67 -7.22 -3.98
N ASP A 545 19.39 -5.93 -3.82
CA ASP A 545 19.44 -5.24 -2.53
C ASP A 545 18.03 -4.92 -2.08
N VAL A 546 17.81 -5.04 -0.78
CA VAL A 546 16.56 -4.60 -0.14
C VAL A 546 16.87 -3.59 0.94
N ALA A 547 16.09 -2.52 0.98
CA ALA A 547 15.96 -1.65 2.15
C ALA A 547 14.49 -1.60 2.57
N ILE A 548 14.23 -1.58 3.88
CA ILE A 548 12.90 -1.46 4.45
C ILE A 548 12.82 -0.23 5.35
N ALA A 549 11.64 0.35 5.46
CA ALA A 549 11.37 1.47 6.35
C ALA A 549 11.63 1.10 7.81
N SER A 550 11.83 2.11 8.64
CA SER A 550 12.08 1.91 10.06
C SER A 550 10.82 1.47 10.80
N MET A 551 10.99 0.55 11.76
CA MET A 551 9.97 0.23 12.75
C MET A 551 9.82 1.32 13.82
N LYS A 552 10.79 2.24 13.97
CA LYS A 552 10.70 3.36 14.93
C LYS A 552 9.64 4.36 14.49
N ALA A 553 9.13 5.16 15.42
CA ALA A 553 8.15 6.21 15.14
C ALA A 553 8.77 7.45 14.43
N GLU A 554 9.21 7.26 13.19
CA GLU A 554 9.85 8.27 12.33
C GLU A 554 9.30 8.20 10.89
N PRO A 555 9.52 9.23 10.03
CA PRO A 555 9.14 9.20 8.62
C PRO A 555 9.70 7.99 7.87
N TRP A 556 8.91 7.49 6.93
CA TRP A 556 9.20 6.25 6.23
C TRP A 556 9.80 6.52 4.86
N ASP A 557 11.10 6.34 4.79
CA ASP A 557 11.79 6.36 3.52
C ASP A 557 12.83 5.25 3.48
N ALA A 558 12.39 4.06 3.08
CA ALA A 558 13.25 2.91 2.84
C ALA A 558 14.54 3.21 2.03
N PRO A 559 14.56 4.07 0.98
CA PRO A 559 15.79 4.25 0.20
C PRO A 559 16.91 4.97 0.97
N TYR A 560 16.61 5.59 2.11
CA TYR A 560 17.58 6.19 3.03
C TYR A 560 17.98 5.26 4.19
N ARG A 561 17.44 4.04 4.23
CA ARG A 561 17.76 3.04 5.25
C ARG A 561 18.90 2.14 4.79
N LYS A 562 19.32 1.24 5.69
CA LYS A 562 20.36 0.27 5.40
C LYS A 562 19.90 -0.67 4.30
N TRP A 563 20.67 -0.72 3.21
CA TRP A 563 20.52 -1.69 2.14
C TRP A 563 21.20 -3.00 2.53
N THR A 564 20.57 -4.12 2.21
CA THR A 564 21.09 -5.47 2.45
C THR A 564 21.08 -6.25 1.14
N SER A 565 22.25 -6.75 0.76
CA SER A 565 22.46 -7.46 -0.50
C SER A 565 22.29 -8.97 -0.35
N PHE A 566 21.70 -9.57 -1.36
CA PHE A 566 21.46 -11.00 -1.47
C PHE A 566 21.87 -11.52 -2.85
N GLN A 567 22.44 -12.71 -2.87
CA GLN A 567 22.47 -13.56 -4.06
C GLN A 567 21.16 -14.32 -4.15
N PHE A 568 20.63 -14.53 -5.36
CA PHE A 568 19.40 -15.31 -5.57
C PHE A 568 19.45 -16.67 -4.87
N SER A 569 20.58 -17.38 -5.02
CA SER A 569 20.78 -18.72 -4.47
C SER A 569 20.83 -18.78 -2.94
N GLU A 570 21.16 -17.70 -2.24
CA GLU A 570 21.23 -17.67 -0.77
C GLU A 570 19.87 -17.91 -0.09
N LEU A 571 18.78 -17.62 -0.80
CA LEU A 571 17.43 -17.77 -0.27
C LEU A 571 16.90 -19.20 -0.33
N PHE A 572 17.54 -20.07 -1.11
CA PHE A 572 17.19 -21.48 -1.25
C PHE A 572 18.15 -22.34 -0.39
N PRO A 573 17.67 -23.46 0.18
CA PRO A 573 18.46 -24.33 1.04
C PRO A 573 19.45 -25.23 0.29
#